data_AF-A0A7K4H6U1-F1
#
_entry.id   AF-A0A7K4H6U1-F1
#
_cell.length_a   1.000
_cell.length_b   1.000
_cell.length_c   1.000
_cell.angle_alpha   90.00
_cell.angle_beta   90.00
_cell.angle_gamma   90.00
#
_symmetry.space_group_name_H-M   'P 1'
#
loop_
_entity.id
_entity.type
_entity.pdbx_description
1 polymer ?
#
loop_
_entity_poly.entity_id
_entity_poly.type
_entity_poly.pdbx_seq_one_letter_code
_entity_poly.pdbx_strand_id
1 'polypeptide(L)'
;TLQKDLPELCKQVQKIGKYLSIDTNGSNPDVIKQISSQINRVAMDLKSSFNLEKFEKITATKVNLDKISDTIKFLNTQRDIEFEIRTTYVEKLLDASDIDEIINYLRSIDFNGNFVLQQYQFREGVGEKFREIFSKPEHEVLYNLLKQYKGLEFPFKIFLRDEIVGYCSIDDV
;
A
#
# COMPACT_ATOMS: atom_id res chain seq x y z
N THR A 1 -8.87 -4.83 -8.84
CA THR A 1 -10.32 -5.11 -8.78
C THR A 1 -10.75 -5.96 -9.96
N LEU A 2 -11.02 -7.25 -9.70
CA LEU A 2 -11.38 -8.25 -10.73
C LEU A 2 -12.88 -8.59 -10.74
N GLN A 3 -13.57 -8.26 -9.64
CA GLN A 3 -14.96 -8.64 -9.41
C GLN A 3 -15.92 -7.68 -10.13
N LYS A 4 -16.73 -8.22 -11.05
CA LYS A 4 -17.54 -7.42 -12.00
C LYS A 4 -18.69 -6.65 -11.34
N ASP A 5 -19.30 -7.23 -10.31
CA ASP A 5 -20.44 -6.68 -9.57
C ASP A 5 -20.01 -5.75 -8.42
N LEU A 6 -18.70 -5.53 -8.23
CA LEU A 6 -18.20 -4.64 -7.18
C LEU A 6 -18.84 -3.24 -7.22
N PRO A 7 -18.98 -2.54 -8.38
CA PRO A 7 -19.62 -1.22 -8.38
C PRO A 7 -21.07 -1.25 -7.93
N GLU A 8 -21.81 -2.31 -8.24
CA GLU A 8 -23.20 -2.44 -7.79
C GLU A 8 -23.26 -2.74 -6.29
N LEU A 9 -22.38 -3.60 -5.79
CA LEU A 9 -22.23 -3.86 -4.36
C LEU A 9 -21.90 -2.58 -3.59
N CYS A 10 -20.95 -1.77 -4.06
CA CYS A 10 -20.60 -0.49 -3.43
C CYS A 10 -21.82 0.43 -3.30
N LYS A 11 -22.64 0.55 -4.34
CA LYS A 11 -23.88 1.33 -4.30
C LYS A 11 -24.88 0.79 -3.28
N GLN A 12 -25.04 -0.53 -3.20
CA GLN A 12 -25.96 -1.14 -2.25
C GLN A 12 -25.51 -0.91 -0.80
N VAL A 13 -24.22 -1.07 -0.52
CA VAL A 13 -23.64 -0.82 0.81
C VAL A 13 -23.72 0.66 1.19
N GLN A 14 -23.49 1.58 0.25
CA GLN A 14 -23.66 3.01 0.50
C GLN A 14 -25.11 3.38 0.85
N LYS A 15 -26.11 2.80 0.16
CA LYS A 15 -27.54 3.07 0.41
C LYS A 15 -27.98 2.69 1.83
N ILE A 16 -27.36 1.68 2.44
CA ILE A 16 -27.64 1.28 3.82
C ILE A 16 -26.81 2.06 4.86
N GLY A 17 -26.08 3.10 4.43
CA GLY A 17 -25.37 4.04 5.30
C GLY A 17 -24.16 3.43 6.03
N LYS A 18 -23.54 2.40 5.44
CA LYS A 18 -22.36 1.74 6.03
C LYS A 18 -21.07 2.36 5.53
N TYR A 19 -20.06 2.39 6.41
CA TYR A 19 -18.70 2.76 6.04
C TYR A 19 -18.11 1.69 5.14
N LEU A 20 -17.60 2.10 3.97
CA LEU A 20 -17.08 1.20 2.95
C LEU A 20 -15.60 1.46 2.71
N SER A 21 -14.76 0.47 3.05
CA SER A 21 -13.34 0.48 2.74
C SER A 21 -13.03 -0.53 1.64
N ILE A 22 -12.17 -0.15 0.70
CA ILE A 22 -11.70 -1.01 -0.39
C ILE A 22 -10.19 -1.24 -0.25
N ASP A 23 -9.81 -2.51 -0.31
CA ASP A 23 -8.43 -2.93 -0.47
C ASP A 23 -8.15 -3.23 -1.95
N THR A 24 -7.07 -2.66 -2.50
CA THR A 24 -6.72 -2.80 -3.92
C THR A 24 -5.20 -2.81 -4.12
N ASN A 25 -4.72 -3.25 -5.28
CA ASN A 25 -3.32 -3.14 -5.69
C ASN A 25 -3.09 -2.04 -6.74
N GLY A 26 -4.14 -1.27 -7.06
CA GLY A 26 -4.06 -0.16 -8.02
C GLY A 26 -3.99 -0.56 -9.49
N SER A 27 -4.09 -1.83 -9.86
CA SER A 27 -3.89 -2.26 -11.24
C SER A 27 -5.04 -1.91 -12.22
N ASN A 28 -6.15 -1.37 -11.70
CA ASN A 28 -7.36 -1.06 -12.48
C ASN A 28 -7.96 0.31 -12.06
N PRO A 29 -7.40 1.43 -12.56
CA PRO A 29 -7.85 2.77 -12.20
C PRO A 29 -9.30 3.05 -12.58
N ASP A 30 -9.82 2.46 -13.67
CA ASP A 30 -11.17 2.72 -14.16
C ASP A 30 -12.24 2.26 -13.16
N VAL A 31 -12.05 1.07 -12.56
CA VAL A 31 -12.96 0.58 -11.52
C VAL A 31 -12.88 1.45 -10.27
N ILE A 32 -11.68 1.90 -9.88
CA ILE A 32 -11.51 2.78 -8.71
C ILE A 32 -12.24 4.12 -8.94
N LYS A 33 -12.09 4.73 -10.12
CA LYS A 33 -12.81 5.95 -10.50
C LYS A 33 -14.32 5.74 -10.44
N GLN A 34 -14.82 4.61 -10.95
CA GLN A 34 -16.24 4.28 -10.95
C GLN A 34 -16.84 4.17 -9.55
N ILE A 35 -16.10 3.61 -8.58
CA ILE A 35 -16.61 3.38 -7.22
C ILE A 35 -16.26 4.48 -6.21
N SER A 36 -15.39 5.42 -6.58
CA SER A 36 -14.84 6.45 -5.70
C SER A 36 -15.90 7.23 -4.90
N SER A 37 -17.02 7.60 -5.53
CA SER A 37 -18.09 8.33 -4.86
C SER A 37 -18.95 7.49 -3.90
N GLN A 38 -18.70 6.19 -3.81
CA GLN A 38 -19.43 5.26 -2.92
C GLN A 38 -18.59 4.74 -1.75
N ILE A 39 -17.28 5.01 -1.75
CA ILE A 39 -16.33 4.47 -0.78
C ILE A 39 -15.83 5.57 0.15
N ASN A 40 -15.50 5.21 1.39
CA ASN A 40 -14.97 6.12 2.39
C ASN A 40 -13.45 6.02 2.53
N ARG A 41 -12.89 4.85 2.24
CA ARG A 41 -11.46 4.58 2.43
C ARG A 41 -10.90 3.63 1.40
N VAL A 42 -9.68 3.91 0.95
CA VAL A 42 -8.87 2.99 0.16
C VAL A 42 -7.59 2.64 0.89
N ALA A 43 -7.32 1.35 1.04
CA ALA A 43 -5.97 0.86 1.31
C ALA A 43 -5.42 0.22 0.04
N MET A 44 -4.32 0.77 -0.48
CA MET A 44 -3.69 0.28 -1.68
C MET A 44 -2.34 -0.37 -1.38
N ASP A 45 -2.18 -1.63 -1.77
CA ASP A 45 -0.90 -2.31 -1.68
C ASP A 45 0.01 -1.90 -2.84
N LEU A 46 1.11 -1.22 -2.51
CA LEU A 46 2.23 -0.96 -3.41
C LEU A 46 3.31 -2.02 -3.16
N LYS A 47 3.49 -2.95 -4.10
CA LYS A 47 4.29 -4.17 -3.88
C LYS A 47 5.80 -3.98 -4.02
N SER A 48 6.23 -2.88 -4.64
CA SER A 48 7.63 -2.51 -4.86
C SER A 48 7.71 -1.03 -5.20
N SER A 49 8.93 -0.49 -5.31
CA SER A 49 9.17 0.77 -5.99
C SER A 49 8.73 0.72 -7.47
N PHE A 50 8.76 1.86 -8.16
CA PHE A 50 8.38 1.97 -9.57
C PHE A 50 9.45 1.42 -10.55
N ASN A 51 10.21 0.41 -10.13
CA ASN A 51 11.06 -0.40 -10.99
C ASN A 51 10.25 -1.58 -11.57
N LEU A 52 9.98 -1.55 -12.88
CA LEU A 52 9.11 -2.53 -13.55
C LEU A 52 9.60 -3.97 -13.39
N GLU A 53 10.89 -4.24 -13.61
CA GLU A 53 11.46 -5.58 -13.53
C GLU A 53 11.29 -6.17 -12.13
N LYS A 54 11.62 -5.38 -11.09
CA LYS A 54 11.49 -5.80 -9.70
C LYS A 54 10.03 -6.00 -9.31
N PHE A 55 9.14 -5.10 -9.73
CA PHE A 55 7.70 -5.21 -9.47
C PHE A 55 7.10 -6.46 -10.11
N GLU A 56 7.40 -6.75 -11.37
CA GLU A 56 6.92 -7.96 -12.06
C GLU A 56 7.51 -9.23 -11.45
N LYS A 57 8.78 -9.20 -11.02
CA LYS A 57 9.43 -10.30 -10.30
C LYS A 57 8.73 -10.61 -8.97
N ILE A 58 8.41 -9.59 -8.17
CA ILE A 58 7.74 -9.73 -6.88
C ILE A 58 6.29 -10.21 -7.07
N THR A 59 5.59 -9.67 -8.05
CA THR A 59 4.17 -9.98 -8.28
C THR A 59 3.95 -11.25 -9.11
N ALA A 60 4.99 -11.78 -9.75
CA ALA A 60 4.94 -12.92 -10.67
C ALA A 60 3.89 -12.75 -11.80
N THR A 61 3.62 -11.50 -12.19
CA THR A 61 2.71 -11.14 -13.28
C THR A 61 3.26 -9.93 -14.02
N LYS A 62 2.81 -9.75 -15.26
CA LYS A 62 3.03 -8.49 -15.96
C LYS A 62 2.26 -7.38 -15.28
N VAL A 63 2.88 -6.21 -15.16
CA VAL A 63 2.31 -5.05 -14.48
C VAL A 63 2.43 -3.82 -15.37
N ASN A 64 1.40 -2.98 -15.34
CA ASN A 64 1.47 -1.65 -15.93
C ASN A 64 1.59 -0.65 -14.78
N LEU A 65 2.80 -0.12 -14.57
CA LEU A 65 3.08 0.84 -13.51
C LEU A 65 2.37 2.18 -13.71
N ASP A 66 2.07 2.57 -14.96
CA ASP A 66 1.31 3.78 -15.24
C ASP A 66 -0.10 3.68 -14.67
N LYS A 67 -0.75 2.50 -14.77
CA LYS A 67 -2.08 2.29 -14.17
C LYS A 67 -2.07 2.38 -12.64
N ILE A 68 -1.00 1.92 -12.01
CA ILE A 68 -0.81 2.04 -10.55
C ILE A 68 -0.62 3.51 -10.19
N SER A 69 0.27 4.20 -10.91
CA SER A 69 0.52 5.64 -10.74
C SER A 69 -0.76 6.48 -10.96
N ASP A 70 -1.56 6.15 -11.97
CA ASP A 70 -2.84 6.79 -12.27
C ASP A 70 -3.84 6.58 -11.14
N THR A 71 -3.88 5.38 -10.55
CA THR A 71 -4.74 5.11 -9.39
C THR A 71 -4.33 5.94 -8.19
N ILE A 72 -3.02 6.01 -7.89
CA ILE A 72 -2.50 6.83 -6.78
C ILE A 72 -2.84 8.30 -7.00
N LYS A 73 -2.51 8.85 -8.17
CA LYS A 73 -2.74 10.25 -8.50
C LYS A 73 -4.22 10.59 -8.44
N PHE A 74 -5.09 9.75 -8.99
CA PHE A 74 -6.53 9.94 -8.89
C PHE A 74 -6.99 9.97 -7.43
N LEU A 75 -6.65 8.96 -6.62
CA LEU A 75 -7.05 8.90 -5.22
C LEU A 75 -6.47 10.05 -4.40
N ASN A 76 -5.26 10.53 -4.69
CA ASN A 76 -4.67 11.69 -4.01
C ASN A 76 -5.46 12.99 -4.24
N THR A 77 -6.27 13.07 -5.30
CA THR A 77 -7.18 14.21 -5.53
C THR A 77 -8.50 14.11 -4.76
N GLN A 78 -8.83 12.95 -4.20
CA GLN A 78 -10.11 12.71 -3.53
C GLN A 78 -10.02 13.12 -2.06
N ARG A 79 -10.64 14.25 -1.70
CA ARG A 79 -10.57 14.81 -0.33
C ARG A 79 -11.45 14.07 0.68
N ASP A 80 -12.50 13.42 0.21
CA ASP A 80 -13.48 12.72 1.05
C ASP A 80 -13.17 11.22 1.23
N ILE A 81 -12.03 10.76 0.71
CA ILE A 81 -11.60 9.37 0.79
C ILE A 81 -10.32 9.31 1.63
N GLU A 82 -10.37 8.59 2.75
CA GLU A 82 -9.16 8.24 3.49
C GLU A 82 -8.28 7.33 2.61
N PHE A 83 -7.05 7.75 2.32
CA PHE A 83 -6.17 7.01 1.43
C PHE A 83 -4.89 6.58 2.13
N GLU A 84 -4.66 5.27 2.14
CA GLU A 84 -3.49 4.62 2.71
C GLU A 84 -2.77 3.79 1.63
N ILE A 85 -1.47 3.98 1.50
CA ILE A 85 -0.59 3.16 0.67
C ILE A 85 0.21 2.26 1.59
N ARG A 86 0.23 0.97 1.29
CA ARG A 86 0.90 -0.04 2.11
C ARG A 86 1.94 -0.80 1.32
N THR A 87 3.11 -1.00 1.92
CA THR A 87 4.16 -1.87 1.38
C THR A 87 4.45 -2.97 2.39
N THR A 88 4.23 -4.23 2.00
CA THR A 88 4.62 -5.38 2.84
C THR A 88 6.10 -5.67 2.63
N TYR A 89 6.89 -5.49 3.69
CA TYR A 89 8.33 -5.68 3.65
C TYR A 89 8.72 -7.15 3.85
N VAL A 90 9.60 -7.63 2.96
CA VAL A 90 10.23 -8.95 2.99
C VAL A 90 11.68 -8.75 2.55
N GLU A 91 12.66 -9.06 3.41
CA GLU A 91 14.09 -8.77 3.18
C GLU A 91 14.64 -9.33 1.86
N LYS A 92 14.17 -10.50 1.43
CA LYS A 92 14.63 -11.13 0.18
C LYS A 92 14.05 -10.50 -1.09
N LEU A 93 13.06 -9.62 -0.96
CA LEU A 93 12.35 -9.00 -2.07
C LEU A 93 12.55 -7.50 -2.14
N LEU A 94 12.65 -6.85 -0.99
CA LEU A 94 12.76 -5.40 -0.86
C LEU A 94 13.96 -5.02 0.01
N ASP A 95 14.54 -3.88 -0.31
CA ASP A 95 15.67 -3.29 0.39
C ASP A 95 15.38 -1.81 0.72
N ALA A 96 16.33 -1.14 1.36
CA ALA A 96 16.18 0.26 1.75
C ALA A 96 15.96 1.19 0.55
N SER A 97 16.60 0.91 -0.58
CA SER A 97 16.46 1.77 -1.77
C SER A 97 15.04 1.74 -2.33
N ASP A 98 14.32 0.62 -2.23
CA ASP A 98 12.91 0.58 -2.65
C ASP A 98 12.03 1.48 -1.79
N ILE A 99 12.28 1.48 -0.47
CA ILE A 99 11.50 2.29 0.47
C ILE A 99 11.79 3.78 0.23
N ASP A 100 13.05 4.12 0.01
CA ASP A 100 13.48 5.48 -0.34
C ASP A 100 12.86 5.95 -1.66
N GLU A 101 12.84 5.09 -2.68
CA GLU A 101 12.19 5.39 -3.97
C GLU A 101 10.69 5.62 -3.82
N ILE A 102 10.00 4.81 -3.00
CA ILE A 102 8.57 4.99 -2.72
C ILE A 102 8.33 6.33 -2.03
N ILE A 103 9.07 6.63 -0.96
CA ILE A 103 8.90 7.87 -0.19
C ILE A 103 9.18 9.09 -1.09
N ASN A 104 10.24 9.04 -1.90
CA ASN A 104 10.56 10.12 -2.85
C ASN A 104 9.47 10.29 -3.92
N TYR A 105 8.90 9.20 -4.45
CA TYR A 105 7.77 9.27 -5.36
C TYR A 105 6.56 9.95 -4.69
N LEU A 106 6.18 9.52 -3.47
CA LEU A 106 5.05 10.09 -2.73
C LEU A 106 5.24 11.59 -2.46
N ARG A 107 6.46 12.02 -2.15
CA ARG A 107 6.80 13.45 -2.03
C ARG A 107 6.61 14.19 -3.35
N SER A 108 7.07 13.63 -4.46
CA SER A 108 7.02 14.29 -5.77
C SER A 108 5.61 14.52 -6.31
N ILE A 109 4.61 13.82 -5.78
CA ILE A 109 3.20 13.96 -6.14
C ILE A 109 2.37 14.67 -5.07
N ASP A 110 3.02 15.29 -4.07
CA ASP A 110 2.38 15.90 -2.90
C ASP A 110 1.32 14.97 -2.28
N PHE A 111 1.71 13.71 -2.04
CA PHE A 111 0.82 12.73 -1.44
C PHE A 111 0.35 13.20 -0.07
N ASN A 112 -0.95 13.11 0.19
CA ASN A 112 -1.58 13.64 1.42
C ASN A 112 -2.38 12.56 2.18
N GLY A 113 -1.87 11.33 2.18
CA GLY A 113 -2.48 10.20 2.89
C GLY A 113 -1.54 9.59 3.92
N ASN A 114 -1.66 8.28 4.11
CA ASN A 114 -0.77 7.51 4.97
C ASN A 114 0.09 6.57 4.13
N PHE A 115 1.40 6.51 4.40
CA PHE A 115 2.27 5.45 3.93
C PHE A 115 2.55 4.49 5.08
N VAL A 116 2.39 3.19 4.86
CA VAL A 116 2.54 2.15 5.89
C VAL A 116 3.53 1.10 5.42
N LEU A 117 4.64 0.96 6.13
CA LEU A 117 5.52 -0.19 5.98
C LEU A 117 5.02 -1.32 6.88
N GLN A 118 4.65 -2.45 6.29
CA GLN A 118 4.05 -3.58 7.00
C GLN A 118 5.03 -4.75 7.11
N GLN A 119 5.21 -5.29 8.30
CA GLN A 119 5.93 -6.56 8.50
C GLN A 119 5.15 -7.68 7.82
N TYR A 120 5.86 -8.46 6.98
CA TYR A 120 5.31 -9.69 6.45
C TYR A 120 4.98 -10.66 7.59
N GLN A 121 3.74 -11.15 7.60
CA GLN A 121 3.31 -12.19 8.53
C GLN A 121 3.14 -13.50 7.78
N PHE A 122 3.78 -14.56 8.29
CA PHE A 122 3.58 -15.90 7.75
C PHE A 122 2.11 -16.31 7.89
N ARG A 123 1.58 -16.97 6.86
CA ARG A 123 0.25 -17.59 6.89
C ARG A 123 0.31 -19.00 6.32
N GLU A 124 -0.45 -19.90 6.94
CA GLU A 124 -0.73 -21.21 6.36
C GLU A 124 -1.32 -21.03 4.95
N GLY A 125 -0.83 -21.80 3.98
CA GLY A 125 -1.19 -21.67 2.56
C GLY A 125 -0.14 -20.96 1.69
N VAL A 126 0.90 -20.36 2.28
CA VAL A 126 2.10 -19.97 1.53
C VAL A 126 2.79 -21.24 1.05
N GLY A 127 2.78 -21.46 -0.27
CA GLY A 127 3.33 -22.66 -0.90
C GLY A 127 4.77 -22.91 -0.47
N GLU A 128 5.14 -24.18 -0.28
CA GLU A 128 6.43 -24.57 0.31
C GLU A 128 7.63 -23.90 -0.36
N LYS A 129 7.60 -23.78 -1.69
CA LYS A 129 8.61 -23.10 -2.51
C LYS A 129 8.88 -21.64 -2.14
N PHE A 130 7.95 -21.00 -1.44
CA PHE A 130 8.05 -19.61 -1.06
C PHE A 130 8.39 -19.40 0.43
N ARG A 131 8.41 -20.46 1.24
CA ARG A 131 8.75 -20.36 2.67
C ARG A 131 10.17 -19.84 2.89
N GLU A 132 11.09 -20.19 2.00
CA GLU A 132 12.47 -19.71 2.06
C GLU A 132 12.61 -18.25 1.62
N ILE A 133 11.68 -17.74 0.80
CA ILE A 133 11.71 -16.37 0.28
C ILE A 133 11.00 -15.42 1.24
N PHE A 134 9.83 -15.81 1.72
CA PHE A 134 9.01 -15.03 2.63
C PHE A 134 9.30 -15.39 4.09
N SER A 135 10.42 -14.87 4.60
CA SER A 135 10.70 -14.85 6.04
C SER A 135 10.08 -13.61 6.67
N LYS A 136 9.55 -13.75 7.90
CA LYS A 136 9.12 -12.62 8.71
C LYS A 136 10.37 -11.80 9.09
N PRO A 137 10.49 -10.52 8.67
CA PRO A 137 11.59 -9.66 9.10
C PRO A 137 11.41 -9.23 10.55
N GLU A 138 12.51 -8.98 11.26
CA GLU A 138 12.48 -8.48 12.64
C GLU A 138 12.02 -7.02 12.73
N HIS A 139 11.42 -6.62 13.85
CA HIS A 139 10.98 -5.22 14.10
C HIS A 139 12.11 -4.21 13.82
N GLU A 140 13.30 -4.48 14.34
CA GLU A 140 14.48 -3.63 14.16
C GLU A 140 14.83 -3.40 12.69
N VAL A 141 14.59 -4.40 11.82
CA VAL A 141 14.87 -4.24 10.40
C VAL A 141 13.94 -3.18 9.80
N LEU A 142 12.63 -3.28 10.05
CA LEU A 142 11.68 -2.28 9.56
C LEU A 142 11.89 -0.91 10.19
N TYR A 143 12.13 -0.86 11.50
CA TYR A 143 12.41 0.39 12.20
C TYR A 143 13.65 1.08 11.61
N ASN A 144 14.72 0.34 11.33
CA ASN A 144 15.92 0.90 10.73
C ASN A 144 15.71 1.44 9.31
N LEU A 145 14.75 0.90 8.54
CA LEU A 145 14.37 1.44 7.23
C LEU A 145 13.66 2.80 7.38
N LEU A 146 12.87 2.97 8.44
CA LEU A 146 12.01 4.15 8.61
C LEU A 146 12.60 5.23 9.51
N LYS A 147 13.50 4.93 10.45
CA LYS A 147 14.00 5.87 11.47
C LYS A 147 14.63 7.14 10.89
N GLN A 148 15.20 7.05 9.69
CA GLN A 148 15.77 8.21 8.98
C GLN A 148 14.73 9.26 8.59
N TYR A 149 13.44 8.88 8.58
CA TYR A 149 12.31 9.75 8.26
C TYR A 149 11.63 10.35 9.49
N LYS A 150 12.04 9.95 10.69
CA LYS A 150 11.46 10.42 11.95
C LYS A 150 11.71 11.92 12.15
N GLY A 151 10.66 12.66 12.50
CA GLY A 151 10.70 14.11 12.71
C GLY A 151 10.86 14.95 11.45
N LEU A 152 10.85 14.33 10.26
CA LEU A 152 10.85 15.07 9.01
C LEU A 152 9.42 15.45 8.62
N GLU A 153 9.25 16.66 8.10
CA GLU A 153 7.95 17.13 7.61
C GLU A 153 7.68 16.59 6.20
N PHE A 154 6.59 15.82 6.07
CA PHE A 154 6.06 15.33 4.81
C PHE A 154 4.59 15.75 4.66
N PRO A 155 4.09 15.89 3.42
CA PRO A 155 2.66 16.12 3.19
C PRO A 155 1.79 14.90 3.56
N PHE A 156 2.41 13.74 3.80
CA PHE A 156 1.78 12.50 4.25
C PHE A 156 2.40 12.02 5.56
N LYS A 157 1.75 11.04 6.20
CA LYS A 157 2.24 10.41 7.43
C LYS A 157 2.87 9.06 7.15
N ILE A 158 3.92 8.71 7.89
CA ILE A 158 4.61 7.42 7.76
C ILE A 158 4.33 6.56 8.99
N PHE A 159 3.89 5.33 8.77
CA PHE A 159 3.56 4.38 9.80
C PHE A 159 4.39 3.10 9.66
N LEU A 160 4.75 2.54 10.81
CA LEU A 160 5.24 1.18 10.94
C LEU A 160 4.08 0.30 11.42
N ARG A 161 3.88 -0.85 10.76
CA ARG A 161 2.93 -1.86 11.21
C ARG A 161 3.58 -3.23 11.37
N ASP A 162 3.68 -3.71 12.60
CA ASP A 162 4.25 -5.01 12.93
C ASP A 162 3.61 -5.61 14.21
N GLU A 163 4.14 -6.74 14.66
CA GLU A 163 3.65 -7.43 15.87
C GLU A 163 4.08 -6.77 17.19
N ILE A 164 5.08 -5.88 17.17
CA ILE A 164 5.66 -5.25 18.37
C ILE A 164 4.92 -3.95 18.69
N VAL A 165 4.80 -3.05 17.70
CA VAL A 165 4.19 -1.72 17.88
C VAL A 165 2.76 -1.63 17.34
N GLY A 166 2.26 -2.69 16.68
CA GLY A 166 0.91 -2.70 16.13
C GLY A 166 0.82 -1.84 14.87
N TYR A 167 0.07 -0.73 14.91
CA TYR A 167 0.02 0.29 13.84
C TYR A 167 0.40 1.61 14.50
N CYS A 168 1.63 2.09 14.26
CA CYS A 168 2.20 3.23 14.98
C CYS A 168 2.83 4.23 14.01
N SER A 169 2.68 5.53 14.28
CA SER A 169 3.39 6.57 13.55
C SER A 169 4.89 6.43 13.81
N ILE A 170 5.75 6.60 12.81
CA ILE A 170 7.21 6.52 13.04
C ILE A 170 7.71 7.58 14.03
N ASP A 171 6.97 8.68 14.19
CA ASP A 171 7.28 9.72 15.17
C ASP A 171 7.01 9.27 16.62
N ASP A 172 6.11 8.29 16.80
CA ASP A 172 5.68 7.75 18.09
C ASP A 172 6.32 6.39 18.44
N VAL A 173 7.04 5.76 17.50
CA VAL A 173 7.87 4.55 17.71
C VAL A 173 9.18 4.92 18.40
#